data_AF-A0A2E6TIX4-F1
#
_entry.id   AF-A0A2E6TIX4-F1
#
_cell.length_a   1.000
_cell.length_b   1.000
_cell.length_c   1.000
_cell.angle_alpha   90.00
_cell.angle_beta   90.00
_cell.angle_gamma   90.00
#
_symmetry.space_group_name_H-M   'P 1'
#
loop_
_entity.id
_entity.type
_entity.pdbx_description
1 polymer ?
#
loop_
_entity_poly.entity_id
_entity_poly.type
_entity_poly.pdbx_seq_one_letter_code
_entity_poly.pdbx_strand_id
1 'polypeptide(L)'
;MLDKQLVEAEAERLRDEVQRLPDPIRFVFHRETNKELKDPDTYAVLAWSLPLCLHHFYLGKWNRGLLELAAVILGLVFFIAGISADEMILLAIGIPLILAVSVAELYCLFRSEVIVKNYNNKLMVQILENARLHS
;
A
#
# COMPACT_ATOMS: atom_id res chain seq x y z
N MET A 1 -2.95 6.87 12.17
CA MET A 1 -3.41 5.56 11.66
C MET A 1 -4.45 5.83 10.59
N LEU A 2 -4.52 5.06 9.51
CA LEU A 2 -5.56 5.26 8.49
C LEU A 2 -6.92 4.90 9.09
N ASP A 3 -7.96 5.72 8.94
CA ASP A 3 -9.29 5.43 9.50
C ASP A 3 -10.20 4.88 8.41
N LYS A 4 -10.85 3.74 8.66
CA LYS A 4 -11.77 3.12 7.69
C LYS A 4 -12.97 4.03 7.41
N GLN A 5 -13.51 4.73 8.43
CA GLN A 5 -14.66 5.61 8.27
C GLN A 5 -14.33 6.82 7.39
N LEU A 6 -13.14 7.41 7.58
CA LEU A 6 -12.70 8.53 6.75
C LEU A 6 -12.49 8.12 5.29
N VAL A 7 -11.90 6.94 5.06
CA VAL A 7 -11.69 6.40 3.70
C VAL A 7 -13.02 6.09 3.02
N GLU A 8 -14.01 5.60 3.77
CA GLU A 8 -15.36 5.36 3.25
C GLU A 8 -16.08 6.66 2.91
N ALA A 9 -16.03 7.65 3.82
CA ALA A 9 -16.65 8.95 3.61
C ALA A 9 -16.05 9.68 2.39
N GLU A 10 -14.73 9.55 2.19
CA GLU A 10 -14.05 10.05 1.01
C GLU A 10 -14.55 9.39 -0.28
N ALA A 11 -14.73 8.06 -0.26
CA ALA A 11 -15.23 7.32 -1.42
C ALA A 11 -16.67 7.73 -1.78
N GLU A 12 -17.53 7.91 -0.77
CA GLU A 12 -18.90 8.37 -0.98
C GLU A 12 -18.94 9.81 -1.51
N ARG A 13 -18.10 10.70 -0.96
CA ARG A 13 -17.98 12.07 -1.47
C ARG A 13 -17.59 12.11 -2.95
N LEU A 14 -16.61 11.30 -3.35
CA LEU A 14 -16.19 11.20 -4.75
C LEU A 14 -17.30 10.66 -5.64
N ARG A 15 -18.08 9.69 -5.15
CA ARG A 15 -19.22 9.13 -5.88
C ARG A 15 -20.29 10.19 -6.14
N ASP A 16 -20.65 10.98 -5.14
CA ASP A 16 -21.59 12.08 -5.27
C ASP A 16 -21.10 13.16 -6.23
N GLU A 17 -19.81 13.48 -6.17
CA GLU A 17 -19.19 14.46 -7.05
C GLU A 17 -19.22 14.01 -8.51
N VAL A 18 -18.89 12.74 -8.78
CA VAL A 18 -18.93 12.16 -10.13
C VAL A 18 -20.33 12.12 -10.71
N GLN A 19 -21.36 11.88 -9.89
CA GLN A 19 -22.76 11.89 -10.33
C GLN A 19 -23.22 13.27 -10.82
N ARG A 20 -22.62 14.35 -10.29
CA ARG A 20 -22.95 15.74 -10.65
C ARG A 20 -22.18 16.23 -11.88
N LEU A 21 -21.26 15.43 -12.44
CA LEU A 21 -20.48 15.82 -13.61
C LEU A 21 -21.29 15.75 -14.91
N PRO A 22 -20.99 16.63 -15.89
CA PRO A 22 -21.47 16.49 -17.26
C PRO A 22 -21.07 15.15 -17.89
N ASP A 23 -21.92 14.60 -18.76
CA ASP A 23 -21.72 13.30 -19.41
C ASP A 23 -20.34 13.11 -20.09
N PRO A 24 -19.78 14.10 -20.82
CA PRO A 24 -18.47 13.94 -21.44
C PRO A 24 -17.35 13.74 -20.40
N ILE A 25 -17.39 14.49 -19.31
CA ILE A 25 -16.38 14.43 -18.23
C ILE A 25 -16.53 13.13 -17.45
N ARG A 26 -17.78 12.72 -17.17
CA ARG A 26 -18.09 11.47 -16.48
C ARG A 26 -17.61 10.25 -17.28
N PHE A 27 -17.74 10.27 -18.61
CA PHE A 27 -17.22 9.20 -19.47
C PHE A 27 -15.70 9.09 -19.40
N VAL A 28 -14.97 10.21 -19.53
CA VAL A 28 -13.50 10.23 -19.43
C VAL A 28 -13.06 9.72 -18.05
N PHE A 29 -13.70 10.20 -16.99
CA PHE A 29 -13.42 9.77 -15.62
C PHE A 29 -13.54 8.25 -15.45
N HIS A 30 -14.66 7.64 -15.88
CA HIS A 30 -14.86 6.20 -15.73
C HIS A 30 -13.88 5.39 -16.58
N ARG A 31 -13.56 5.86 -17.79
CA ARG A 31 -12.61 5.19 -18.68
C ARG A 31 -11.21 5.14 -18.08
N GLU A 32 -10.72 6.25 -17.52
CA GLU A 32 -9.37 6.27 -16.92
C GLU A 32 -9.35 5.55 -15.56
N THR A 33 -10.38 5.73 -14.74
CA THR A 33 -10.49 5.05 -13.43
C THR A 33 -10.46 3.52 -13.59
N ASN A 34 -11.21 2.96 -14.54
CA ASN A 34 -11.23 1.51 -14.77
C ASN A 34 -9.88 0.91 -15.19
N LYS A 35 -8.95 1.71 -15.73
CA LYS A 35 -7.62 1.21 -16.12
C LYS A 35 -6.64 1.18 -14.95
N GLU A 36 -6.77 2.11 -14.02
CA GLU A 36 -5.74 2.38 -13.02
C GLU A 36 -6.10 1.91 -11.60
N LEU A 37 -7.39 1.63 -11.33
CA LEU A 37 -7.84 1.14 -10.04
C LEU A 37 -7.08 -0.13 -9.63
N LYS A 38 -6.64 -0.12 -8.37
CA LYS A 38 -5.94 -1.24 -7.75
C LYS A 38 -6.93 -2.14 -7.02
N ASP A 39 -6.64 -3.43 -7.05
CA ASP A 39 -7.48 -4.45 -6.44
C ASP A 39 -6.94 -4.84 -5.05
N PRO A 40 -7.78 -4.78 -3.99
CA PRO A 40 -7.40 -5.20 -2.64
C PRO A 40 -6.91 -6.64 -2.56
N ASP A 41 -7.51 -7.55 -3.32
CA ASP A 41 -7.17 -8.97 -3.25
C ASP A 41 -5.79 -9.22 -3.85
N THR A 42 -5.49 -8.58 -4.99
CA THR A 42 -4.13 -8.57 -5.58
C THR A 42 -3.10 -8.04 -4.58
N TYR A 43 -3.41 -6.94 -3.88
CA TYR A 43 -2.51 -6.41 -2.84
C TYR A 43 -2.31 -7.39 -1.68
N ALA A 44 -3.39 -8.03 -1.20
CA ALA A 44 -3.33 -9.01 -0.12
C ALA A 44 -2.51 -10.25 -0.53
N VAL A 45 -2.68 -10.74 -1.76
CA VAL A 45 -1.86 -11.83 -2.32
C VAL A 45 -0.39 -11.42 -2.36
N LEU A 46 -0.05 -10.20 -2.76
CA LEU A 46 1.34 -9.73 -2.77
C LEU A 46 1.92 -9.59 -1.35
N ALA A 47 1.12 -9.16 -0.38
CA ALA A 47 1.54 -9.08 1.02
C ALA A 47 1.71 -10.48 1.65
N TRP A 48 0.88 -11.46 1.27
CA TRP A 48 0.95 -12.82 1.78
C TRP A 48 2.04 -13.67 1.10
N SER A 49 2.14 -13.59 -0.23
CA SER A 49 2.99 -14.46 -1.05
C SER A 49 4.47 -14.16 -0.93
N LEU A 50 4.84 -12.98 -0.41
CA LEU A 50 6.23 -12.58 -0.28
C LEU A 50 6.48 -11.66 0.93
N PRO A 51 7.38 -12.02 1.85
CA PRO A 51 7.93 -11.10 2.85
C PRO A 51 8.92 -10.06 2.26
N LEU A 52 8.92 -9.85 0.93
CA LEU A 52 9.79 -8.89 0.22
C LEU A 52 9.10 -7.55 -0.07
N CYS A 53 8.06 -7.19 0.66
CA CYS A 53 7.46 -5.85 0.62
C CYS A 53 6.88 -5.46 -0.78
N LEU A 54 6.59 -6.45 -1.65
CA LEU A 54 6.16 -6.25 -3.04
C LEU A 54 4.87 -5.43 -3.15
N HIS A 55 4.01 -5.54 -2.15
CA HIS A 55 2.76 -4.83 -2.06
C HIS A 55 2.95 -3.28 -2.04
N HIS A 56 4.11 -2.77 -1.58
CA HIS A 56 4.43 -1.34 -1.70
C HIS A 56 4.74 -0.92 -3.13
N PHE A 57 5.42 -1.78 -3.90
CA PHE A 57 5.73 -1.52 -5.31
C PHE A 57 4.45 -1.54 -6.16
N TYR A 58 3.48 -2.40 -5.83
CA TYR A 58 2.17 -2.41 -6.49
C TYR A 58 1.41 -1.08 -6.37
N LEU A 59 1.56 -0.39 -5.23
CA LEU A 59 1.01 0.95 -5.01
C LEU A 59 1.96 2.07 -5.47
N GLY A 60 3.09 1.76 -6.12
CA GLY A 60 4.08 2.74 -6.56
C GLY A 60 4.90 3.39 -5.43
N LYS A 61 4.89 2.83 -4.21
CA LYS A 61 5.61 3.35 -3.03
C LYS A 61 7.03 2.78 -2.92
N TRP A 62 7.86 3.03 -3.95
CA TRP A 62 9.22 2.50 -4.06
C TRP A 62 10.09 2.75 -2.82
N ASN A 63 10.09 3.98 -2.30
CA ASN A 63 10.90 4.34 -1.14
C ASN A 63 10.56 3.49 0.10
N ARG A 64 9.27 3.21 0.34
CA ARG A 64 8.85 2.38 1.48
C ARG A 64 9.22 0.92 1.26
N GLY A 65 8.96 0.39 0.07
CA GLY A 65 9.33 -0.98 -0.28
C GLY A 65 10.83 -1.24 -0.13
N LEU A 66 11.68 -0.30 -0.56
CA LEU A 66 13.14 -0.40 -0.42
C LEU A 66 13.61 -0.33 1.03
N LEU A 67 13.02 0.55 1.85
CA LEU A 67 13.39 0.68 3.27
C LEU A 67 13.02 -0.58 4.07
N GLU A 68 11.82 -1.12 3.85
CA GLU A 68 11.39 -2.36 4.53
C GLU A 68 12.20 -3.55 4.03
N LEU A 69 12.48 -3.65 2.73
CA LEU A 69 13.36 -4.67 2.18
C LEU A 69 14.76 -4.62 2.82
N ALA A 70 15.34 -3.42 2.95
CA ALA A 70 16.63 -3.24 3.61
C ALA A 70 16.56 -3.66 5.09
N ALA A 71 15.48 -3.33 5.81
CA ALA A 71 15.29 -3.73 7.20
C ALA A 71 15.17 -5.25 7.36
N VAL A 72 14.45 -5.95 6.49
CA VAL A 72 14.36 -7.42 6.48
C VAL A 72 15.73 -8.04 6.21
N ILE A 73 16.45 -7.54 5.21
CA ILE A 73 17.78 -8.04 4.86
C ILE A 73 18.74 -7.85 6.02
N LEU A 74 18.78 -6.67 6.65
CA LEU A 74 19.64 -6.40 7.80
C LEU A 74 19.27 -7.27 9.00
N GLY A 75 17.98 -7.44 9.28
CA GLY A 75 17.50 -8.33 10.34
C GLY A 75 17.95 -9.77 10.12
N LEU A 76 17.83 -10.26 8.89
CA LEU A 76 18.25 -11.61 8.52
C LEU A 76 19.77 -11.78 8.58
N VAL A 77 20.54 -10.79 8.12
CA VAL A 77 22.01 -10.79 8.22
C VAL A 77 22.45 -10.85 9.68
N PHE A 78 21.90 -10.01 10.56
CA PHE A 78 22.23 -10.04 11.98
C PHE A 78 21.79 -11.33 12.67
N PHE A 79 20.64 -11.89 12.28
CA PHE A 79 20.18 -13.17 12.79
C PHE A 79 21.15 -14.31 12.40
N ILE A 80 21.49 -14.44 11.12
CA ILE A 80 22.38 -15.51 10.63
C ILE A 80 23.81 -15.34 11.19
N ALA A 81 24.34 -14.12 11.19
CA ALA A 81 25.66 -13.83 11.73
C ALA A 81 25.71 -14.09 13.25
N GLY A 82 24.66 -13.73 13.98
CA GLY A 82 24.54 -14.01 15.42
C GLY A 82 24.52 -15.50 15.74
N ILE A 83 23.83 -16.33 14.94
CA ILE A 83 23.86 -17.80 15.10
C ILE A 83 25.25 -18.35 14.78
N SER A 84 25.86 -17.88 13.68
CA SER A 84 27.10 -18.46 13.14
C SER A 84 28.33 -18.10 13.97
N ALA A 85 28.33 -16.91 14.59
CA ALA A 85 29.43 -16.41 15.43
C ALA A 85 29.18 -16.60 16.94
N ASP A 86 28.04 -17.17 17.35
CA ASP A 86 27.58 -17.25 18.74
C ASP A 86 27.50 -15.87 19.44
N GLU A 87 27.25 -14.83 18.65
CA GLU A 87 27.22 -13.43 19.08
C GLU A 87 25.80 -13.04 19.52
N MET A 88 25.55 -13.16 20.82
CA MET A 88 24.23 -12.92 21.42
C MET A 88 23.71 -11.49 21.18
N ILE A 89 24.59 -10.51 21.02
CA ILE A 89 24.22 -9.11 20.72
C ILE A 89 23.58 -9.00 19.33
N LEU A 90 24.12 -9.69 18.32
CA LEU A 90 23.57 -9.65 16.96
C LEU A 90 22.18 -10.30 16.90
N LEU A 91 21.98 -11.39 17.64
CA LEU A 91 20.67 -12.01 17.80
C LEU A 91 19.66 -11.08 18.48
N ALA A 92 20.09 -10.38 19.53
CA ALA A 92 19.26 -9.42 20.26
C ALA A 92 18.84 -8.21 19.40
N ILE A 93 19.55 -7.91 18.31
CA ILE A 93 19.17 -6.87 17.34
C ILE A 93 18.35 -7.47 16.19
N GLY A 94 18.79 -8.59 15.63
CA GLY A 94 18.16 -9.23 14.47
C GLY A 94 16.74 -9.70 14.75
N ILE A 95 16.50 -10.34 15.91
CA ILE A 95 15.19 -10.88 16.27
C ILE A 95 14.13 -9.77 16.39
N PRO A 96 14.34 -8.70 17.18
CA PRO A 96 13.36 -7.60 17.24
C PRO A 96 13.15 -6.91 15.90
N LEU A 97 14.19 -6.79 15.06
CA LEU A 97 14.07 -6.16 13.74
C LEU A 97 13.16 -6.98 12.81
N ILE A 98 13.36 -8.29 12.75
CA ILE A 98 12.51 -9.21 11.96
C ILE A 98 11.08 -9.21 12.51
N LEU A 99 10.90 -9.26 13.83
CA LEU A 99 9.57 -9.23 14.45
C LEU A 99 8.84 -7.91 14.17
N ALA A 100 9.54 -6.77 14.27
CA ALA A 100 8.96 -5.46 14.00
C ALA A 100 8.47 -5.37 12.55
N VAL A 101 9.27 -5.82 11.58
CA VAL A 101 8.84 -5.84 10.18
C VAL A 101 7.68 -6.81 9.97
N SER A 102 7.72 -7.99 10.57
CA SER A 102 6.64 -9.00 10.44
C SER A 102 5.30 -8.48 10.96
N VAL A 103 5.30 -7.74 12.09
CA VAL A 103 4.10 -7.11 12.64
C VAL A 103 3.60 -6.00 11.70
N ALA A 104 4.50 -5.21 11.12
CA ALA A 104 4.14 -4.17 10.15
C ALA A 104 3.51 -4.76 8.87
N GLU A 105 4.11 -5.84 8.33
CA GLU A 105 3.60 -6.58 7.17
C GLU A 105 2.22 -7.18 7.45
N LEU A 106 2.05 -7.82 8.61
CA LEU A 106 0.78 -8.40 9.02
C LEU A 106 -0.31 -7.33 9.17
N TYR A 107 0.06 -6.17 9.69
CA TYR A 107 -0.84 -5.02 9.76
C TYR A 107 -1.27 -4.54 8.36
N CYS A 108 -0.35 -4.48 7.40
CA CYS A 108 -0.67 -4.15 6.00
C CYS A 108 -1.58 -5.21 5.37
N LEU A 109 -1.34 -6.50 5.63
CA LEU A 109 -2.15 -7.61 5.14
C LEU A 109 -3.61 -7.51 5.61
N PHE A 110 -3.83 -7.34 6.92
CA PHE A 110 -5.20 -7.22 7.46
C PHE A 110 -5.92 -5.94 7.05
N ARG A 111 -5.19 -4.92 6.61
CA ARG A 111 -5.74 -3.62 6.21
C ARG A 111 -5.66 -3.37 4.71
N SER A 112 -5.43 -4.41 3.90
CA SER A 112 -5.35 -4.33 2.43
C SER A 112 -6.51 -3.54 1.83
N GLU A 113 -7.74 -3.86 2.23
CA GLU A 113 -8.97 -3.18 1.78
C GLU A 113 -8.91 -1.67 1.99
N VAL A 114 -8.61 -1.23 3.23
CA VAL A 114 -8.60 0.20 3.57
C VAL A 114 -7.42 0.93 2.92
N ILE A 115 -6.25 0.27 2.84
CA ILE A 115 -5.06 0.84 2.22
C ILE A 115 -5.26 1.05 0.73
N VAL A 116 -5.77 0.05 0.02
CA VAL A 116 -6.04 0.10 -1.42
C VAL A 116 -7.17 1.06 -1.72
N LYS A 117 -8.27 1.05 -0.95
CA LYS A 117 -9.36 2.00 -1.13
C LYS A 117 -8.92 3.45 -0.97
N ASN A 118 -8.09 3.74 0.04
CA ASN A 118 -7.51 5.07 0.19
C ASN A 118 -6.57 5.46 -0.95
N TYR A 119 -5.79 4.52 -1.48
CA TYR A 119 -4.97 4.77 -2.67
C TYR A 119 -5.85 5.10 -3.89
N ASN A 120 -6.89 4.29 -4.12
CA ASN A 120 -7.85 4.47 -5.20
C ASN A 120 -8.61 5.80 -5.08
N ASN A 121 -9.03 6.21 -3.88
CA ASN A 121 -9.66 7.51 -3.68
C ASN A 121 -8.74 8.66 -4.12
N LYS A 122 -7.45 8.61 -3.76
CA LYS A 122 -6.47 9.63 -4.18
C LYS A 122 -6.25 9.63 -5.70
N LEU A 123 -6.18 8.45 -6.30
CA LEU A 123 -6.09 8.28 -7.74
C LEU A 123 -7.33 8.86 -8.44
N MET A 124 -8.53 8.58 -7.93
CA MET A 124 -9.78 9.12 -8.45
C MET A 124 -9.83 10.65 -8.36
N VAL A 125 -9.34 11.25 -7.27
CA VAL A 125 -9.20 12.72 -7.16
C VAL A 125 -8.32 13.26 -8.29
N GLN A 126 -7.15 12.65 -8.52
CA GLN A 126 -6.23 13.07 -9.57
C GLN A 126 -6.84 12.93 -10.98
N ILE A 127 -7.52 11.82 -11.24
CA ILE A 127 -8.21 11.59 -12.52
C ILE A 127 -9.33 12.62 -12.71
N LEU A 128 -10.08 12.95 -11.65
CA LEU A 128 -11.15 13.93 -11.70
C LEU A 128 -10.63 15.35 -11.98
N GLU A 129 -9.55 15.75 -11.32
CA GLU A 129 -8.87 17.02 -11.58
C GLU A 129 -8.37 17.10 -13.02
N ASN A 130 -7.72 16.04 -13.52
CA ASN A 130 -7.24 15.97 -14.89
C ASN A 130 -8.37 16.02 -15.92
N ALA A 131 -9.48 15.32 -15.67
CA ALA A 131 -10.66 15.35 -16.56
C ALA A 131 -11.28 16.75 -16.66
N ARG A 132 -11.30 17.50 -15.55
CA ARG A 132 -11.78 18.90 -15.52
C ARG A 132 -10.86 19.87 -16.26
N LEU A 133 -9.56 19.63 -16.26
CA LEU A 133 -8.59 20.50 -16.95
C LEU A 133 -8.57 20.32 -18.47
N HIS A 134 -9.04 19.18 -18.98
CA HIS A 134 -9.01 18.81 -20.40
C HIS A 134 -10.40 18.68 -21.04
N SER A 135 -11.44 19.22 -20.39
CA SER A 135 -12.81 19.35 -20.91
C SER A 135 -13.14 20.80 -21.26
#